data_AF-A0A1R3V7Q5-F1
#
_entry.id   AF-A0A1R3V7Q5-F1
#
_cell.length_a   1.000
_cell.length_b   1.000
_cell.length_c   1.000
_cell.angle_alpha   90.00
_cell.angle_beta   90.00
_cell.angle_gamma   90.00
#
_symmetry.space_group_name_H-M   'P 1'
#
loop_
_entity.id
_entity.type
_entity.pdbx_description
1 polymer ?
#
loop_
_entity_poly.entity_id
_entity_poly.type
_entity_poly.pdbx_seq_one_letter_code
_entity_poly.pdbx_strand_id
1 'polypeptide(L)' 'MMLVRDGHVIATVEEERLNRIKLTNKLASGAIQHCLSAAVVQFKEIDRVAFYAAEAIVTPPSRRCLFPAGRFHPLGC' A
#
# COMPACT_ATOMS: atom_id res chain seq x y z
N MET A 1 -4.98 3.99 3.83
CA MET A 1 -3.71 4.05 3.08
C MET A 1 -2.74 4.90 3.87
N MET A 2 -1.50 4.48 4.00
CA MET A 2 -0.48 5.20 4.77
C MET A 2 0.80 5.29 3.93
N LEU A 3 1.34 6.50 3.80
CA LEU A 3 2.62 6.76 3.14
C LEU A 3 3.64 7.16 4.21
N VAL A 4 4.76 6.46 4.24
CA VAL A 4 5.83 6.63 5.22
C VAL A 4 7.14 6.96 4.51
N ARG A 5 7.88 7.96 5.01
CA ARG A 5 9.21 8.34 4.56
C ARG A 5 10.10 8.53 5.79
N ASP A 6 11.25 7.87 5.82
CA ASP A 6 12.22 7.94 6.92
C ASP A 6 11.63 7.68 8.31
N GLY A 7 10.67 6.75 8.40
CA GLY A 7 9.97 6.42 9.65
C GLY A 7 8.82 7.37 10.03
N HIS A 8 8.58 8.42 9.23
CA HIS A 8 7.52 9.40 9.47
C HIS A 8 6.33 9.21 8.53
N VAL A 9 5.13 9.36 9.06
CA VAL A 9 3.88 9.35 8.29
C VAL A 9 3.73 10.69 7.59
N ILE A 10 3.78 10.70 6.26
CA ILE A 10 3.71 11.95 5.48
C ILE A 10 2.34 12.16 4.81
N ALA A 11 1.56 11.09 4.63
CA ALA A 11 0.19 11.18 4.15
C ALA A 11 -0.63 9.96 4.59
N THR A 12 -1.90 10.19 4.94
CA THR A 12 -2.85 9.13 5.26
C THR A 12 -4.26 9.53 4.87
N VAL A 13 -4.99 8.58 4.28
CA VAL A 13 -6.42 8.74 3.99
C VAL A 13 -7.08 7.36 3.95
N GLU A 14 -8.33 7.30 4.41
CA GLU A 14 -9.17 6.11 4.27
C GLU A 14 -9.92 6.17 2.94
N GLU A 15 -9.99 5.03 2.24
CA GLU A 15 -10.68 4.92 0.95
C GLU A 15 -12.19 5.24 1.08
N GLU A 16 -12.82 4.85 2.20
CA GLU A 16 -14.22 5.17 2.52
C GLU A 16 -14.47 6.69 2.55
N ARG A 17 -13.47 7.50 2.91
CA ARG A 17 -13.62 8.97 2.93
C ARG A 17 -13.66 9.56 1.53
N LEU A 18 -13.15 8.84 0.53
CA LEU A 18 -13.12 9.27 -0.87
C LEU A 18 -14.33 8.75 -1.64
N ASN A 19 -14.68 7.47 -1.50
CA ASN A 19 -15.73 6.84 -2.31
C ASN A 19 -17.06 6.60 -1.58
N ARG A 20 -17.12 6.82 -0.25
CA ARG A 20 -18.30 6.61 0.62
C ARG A 20 -18.83 5.17 0.67
N ILE A 21 -18.06 4.20 0.20
CA ILE A 21 -18.40 2.78 0.28
C ILE A 21 -17.79 2.20 1.55
N LYS A 22 -18.65 1.81 2.49
CA LYS A 22 -18.22 1.25 3.76
C LYS A 22 -17.73 -0.19 3.63
N LEU A 23 -16.73 -0.54 4.44
CA LEU A 23 -16.21 -1.91 4.59
C LEU A 23 -15.84 -2.60 3.26
N THR A 24 -15.44 -1.84 2.24
CA THR A 24 -15.03 -2.42 0.98
C THR A 24 -13.69 -3.14 1.12
N ASN A 25 -13.60 -4.34 0.55
CA ASN A 25 -12.33 -5.08 0.43
C ASN A 25 -11.67 -4.90 -0.95
N LYS A 26 -12.09 -3.86 -1.70
CA LYS A 26 -11.45 -3.50 -2.97
C LYS A 26 -10.12 -2.80 -2.72
N LEU A 27 -9.27 -2.77 -3.75
CA LEU A 27 -8.01 -2.03 -3.71
C LEU A 27 -8.28 -0.55 -3.43
N ALA A 28 -7.48 0.05 -2.54
CA ALA A 28 -7.62 1.44 -2.10
C ALA A 28 -7.01 2.43 -3.12
N SER A 29 -7.46 2.37 -4.37
CA SER A 29 -6.83 3.08 -5.49
C SER A 29 -6.96 4.60 -5.36
N GLY A 30 -8.10 5.09 -4.88
CA GLY A 30 -8.31 6.51 -4.63
C GLY A 30 -7.37 7.01 -3.55
N ALA A 31 -7.24 6.25 -2.45
CA ALA A 31 -6.37 6.58 -1.34
C ALA A 31 -4.88 6.56 -1.73
N ILE A 32 -4.46 5.62 -2.57
CA ILE A 32 -3.08 5.57 -3.12
C ILE A 32 -2.79 6.84 -3.93
N GLN A 33 -3.65 7.16 -4.90
CA GLN A 33 -3.47 8.34 -5.76
C GLN A 33 -3.48 9.64 -4.94
N HIS A 34 -4.40 9.73 -3.97
CA HIS A 34 -4.52 10.89 -3.11
C HIS A 34 -3.25 11.12 -2.27
N CYS A 35 -2.73 10.08 -1.61
CA CYS A 35 -1.50 10.20 -0.82
C CYS A 35 -0.28 10.56 -1.67
N LEU A 36 -0.12 9.95 -2.85
CA LEU A 36 0.98 10.27 -3.76
C LEU A 36 0.91 11.72 -4.26
N SER A 37 -0.30 12.18 -4.63
CA SER A 37 -0.53 13.56 -5.06
C SER A 37 -0.26 14.57 -3.93
N ALA A 38 -0.79 14.32 -2.73
CA ALA A 38 -0.62 15.19 -1.57
C ALA A 38 0.84 15.31 -1.12
N ALA A 39 1.62 14.23 -1.24
CA ALA A 39 3.04 14.22 -0.90
C ALA A 39 3.99 14.61 -2.06
N VAL A 40 3.44 14.83 -3.26
CA VAL A 40 4.22 15.08 -4.50
C VAL A 40 5.26 13.98 -4.74
N VAL A 41 4.83 12.72 -4.62
CA VAL A 41 5.67 11.52 -4.80
C VAL A 41 5.19 10.73 -6.02
N GLN A 42 6.11 10.33 -6.90
CA GLN A 42 5.81 9.42 -7.99
C GLN A 42 5.88 7.97 -7.54
N PHE A 43 5.07 7.11 -8.17
CA PHE A 43 5.05 5.68 -7.84
C PHE A 43 6.43 5.00 -7.96
N LYS A 44 7.28 5.46 -8.90
CA LYS A 44 8.65 4.92 -9.09
C LYS A 44 9.60 5.19 -7.92
N GLU A 45 9.24 6.10 -7.01
CA GLU A 45 10.04 6.46 -5.83
C GLU A 45 9.67 5.61 -4.61
N ILE A 46 8.75 4.66 -4.76
CA ILE A 46 8.32 3.77 -3.68
C ILE A 46 9.25 2.57 -3.60
N ASP A 47 10.02 2.47 -2.52
CA ASP A 47 10.92 1.34 -2.27
C ASP A 47 10.18 0.06 -1.90
N ARG A 48 9.07 0.17 -1.14
CA ARG A 48 8.36 -0.95 -0.54
C ARG A 48 6.87 -0.69 -0.43
N VAL A 49 6.08 -1.74 -0.62
CA VAL A 49 4.63 -1.76 -0.36
C VAL A 49 4.35 -2.85 0.66
N ALA A 50 3.61 -2.50 1.71
CA ALA A 50 3.16 -3.43 2.75
C ALA A 50 1.64 -3.48 2.77
N PHE A 51 1.09 -4.67 2.96
CA PHE A 51 -0.35 -4.89 3.14
C PHE A 51 -0.56 -6.07 4.08
N TYR A 52 -1.67 -6.03 4.83
CA TYR A 52 -2.10 -7.16 5.63
C TYR A 52 -2.92 -8.11 4.75
N ALA A 53 -2.53 -9.38 4.70
CA ALA A 53 -3.28 -10.41 4.01
C ALA A 53 -3.10 -11.76 4.71
N ALA A 54 -4.13 -12.60 4.66
CA ALA A 54 -3.99 -14.00 5.02
C ALA A 54 -3.05 -14.71 4.04
N GLU A 55 -2.26 -15.67 4.51
CA GLU A 55 -1.26 -16.39 3.69
C GLU A 55 -1.88 -17.04 2.45
N ALA A 56 -3.11 -17.54 2.55
CA ALA A 56 -3.85 -18.13 1.43
C ALA A 56 -4.07 -17.16 0.25
N ILE A 57 -4.12 -15.84 0.51
CA ILE A 57 -4.31 -14.78 -0.49
C ILE A 57 -2.96 -14.45 -1.16
N VAL A 58 -1.84 -14.74 -0.50
CA VAL A 58 -0.48 -14.53 -1.02
C VAL A 58 -0.03 -15.77 -1.81
N THR A 59 -0.75 -16.11 -2.87
CA THR A 59 -0.36 -17.19 -3.79
C THR A 59 0.81 -16.75 -4.70
N PRO A 60 1.63 -17.66 -5.26
CA PRO A 60 2.84 -17.32 -6.03
C PRO A 60 2.71 -16.30 -7.18
N PRO A 61 1.61 -16.21 -7.97
CA PRO A 61 1.53 -15.21 -9.04
C PRO A 61 1.47 -13.76 -8.52
N SER A 62 0.91 -13.50 -7.33
CA SER A 62 0.89 -12.17 -6.72
C SER A 62 2.24 -11.75 -6.14
N ARG A 63 3.15 -12.70 -5.84
CA ARG A 63 4.53 -12.39 -5.43
C ARG A 63 5.34 -11.67 -6.52
N ARG A 64 5.12 -12.01 -7.79
CA ARG A 64 5.94 -11.52 -8.91
C ARG A 64 5.55 -10.13 -9.39
N CYS A 65 4.27 -9.77 -9.31
CA CYS A 65 3.76 -8.45 -9.71
C CYS A 65 3.96 -7.38 -8.62
N LEU A 66 3.93 -7.75 -7.34
CA LEU A 66 4.17 -6.80 -6.24
C LEU A 66 5.65 -6.70 -5.83
N PHE A 67 6.48 -7.69 -6.15
CA PHE A 67 7.85 -7.76 -5.64
C PHE A 67 8.85 -8.28 -6.71
N PRO A 68 9.41 -7.42 -7.56
CA PRO A 68 10.43 -7.82 -8.53
C PRO A 68 11.82 -8.09 -7.91
N ALA A 69 12.03 -7.81 -6.61
CA ALA A 69 13.34 -7.91 -5.98
C ALA A 69 13.28 -8.29 -4.49
N GLY A 70 13.05 -9.58 -4.21
CA GLY A 70 13.73 -10.34 -3.15
C GLY A 70 13.96 -9.73 -1.75
N ARG A 71 13.11 -8.84 -1.23
CA ARG A 71 13.19 -8.39 0.17
C ARG A 71 11.83 -8.50 0.85
N PHE A 72 11.47 -9.75 1.14
CA PHE A 72 10.47 -10.04 2.16
C PHE A 72 11.15 -9.81 3.52
N HIS A 73 10.77 -8.74 4.21
CA HIS A 73 10.88 -8.70 5.66
C HIS A 73 9.45 -8.96 6.15
N PRO A 74 9.10 -10.19 6.55
CA PRO A 74 7.91 -10.34 7.38
C PRO A 74 8.18 -9.42 8.56
N LEU A 75 7.19 -8.59 8.94
CA LEU A 75 7.31 -7.77 10.14
C LEU A 75 7.78 -8.70 11.27
N GLY A 76 9.05 -8.55 11.63
CA GLY A 76 9.70 -9.34 12.65
C GLY A 76 9.02 -9.01 13.96
N CYS A 77 8.31 -9.99 14.49
CA CYS A 77 8.26 -10.20 15.93
C CYS A 77 9.57 -10.88 16.34
#